data_AF-A0A2D6R2V5-F1
#
_entry.id   AF-A0A2D6R2V5-F1
#
_cell.length_a   1.000
_cell.length_b   1.000
_cell.length_c   1.000
_cell.angle_alpha   90.00
_cell.angle_beta   90.00
_cell.angle_gamma   90.00
#
_symmetry.space_group_name_H-M   'P 1'
#
loop_
_entity.id
_entity.type
_entity.pdbx_description
1 polymer ?
#
loop_
_entity_poly.entity_id
_entity_poly.type
_entity_poly.pdbx_seq_one_letter_code
_entity_poly.pdbx_strand_id
1 'polypeptide(L)'
;MNDGLKAEPRDGRERQGSSPGSAGGPSRGAPFERFVPDLLEHGGPRSGEPQTLGRRLFVQLQVFTGCLDPTPAIDAVRESGLEAVVYANLNDPRGVGVLLLTEEPAVLAEAGRELLLAPALAALTPLPDFAMLGRTYGSGREVDLEDFILRKARRHALNPAHVWAIWYPLRRAGAFNRLDPGEQGRIMGEHAMIGRGYGEAGYAADIRLECHGLDRDDNEFVLGILGTDLHPLSKLIKDMRSTRQTSEFMQAMGPFFVGRAVYQAPCPESVLASGDGGY
;
A
#
# COMPACT_ATOMS: atom_id res chain seq x y z
N MET A 1 -30.86 0.95 -75.50
CA MET A 1 -31.51 1.28 -76.79
C MET A 1 -32.94 0.82 -76.71
N ASN A 2 -33.86 1.80 -76.78
CA ASN A 2 -35.30 1.75 -77.13
C ASN A 2 -36.19 0.70 -76.47
N ASP A 3 -37.44 0.95 -76.13
CA ASP A 3 -38.34 2.11 -76.12
C ASP A 3 -39.63 1.57 -75.50
N GLY A 4 -40.51 2.43 -74.99
CA GLY A 4 -41.95 2.10 -74.96
C GLY A 4 -42.66 2.30 -73.64
N LEU A 5 -42.82 3.57 -73.27
CA LEU A 5 -43.98 4.03 -72.51
C LEU A 5 -45.29 3.61 -73.21
N LYS A 6 -46.30 3.23 -72.43
CA LYS A 6 -47.69 3.70 -72.61
C LYS A 6 -48.44 3.68 -71.26
N ALA A 7 -48.84 4.89 -70.84
CA ALA A 7 -49.74 5.19 -69.72
C ALA A 7 -51.21 5.23 -70.21
N GLU A 8 -52.21 4.96 -69.37
CA GLU A 8 -53.11 5.92 -68.67
C GLU A 8 -54.37 5.12 -68.17
N PRO A 9 -55.32 5.63 -67.36
CA PRO A 9 -55.32 6.79 -66.45
C PRO A 9 -55.98 6.59 -65.03
N ARG A 10 -55.65 7.56 -64.14
CA ARG A 10 -56.45 8.32 -63.14
C ARG A 10 -57.32 7.64 -62.06
N ASP A 11 -56.96 7.91 -60.79
CA ASP A 11 -57.83 8.45 -59.71
C ASP A 11 -56.89 9.05 -58.64
N GLY A 12 -56.91 10.33 -58.24
CA GLY A 12 -57.94 10.95 -57.41
C GLY A 12 -57.58 10.86 -55.92
N ARG A 13 -56.77 11.82 -55.39
CA ARG A 13 -56.81 12.40 -54.02
C ARG A 13 -55.50 13.12 -53.64
N GLU A 14 -55.62 14.41 -53.38
CA GLU A 14 -54.60 15.25 -52.75
C GLU A 14 -54.34 14.82 -51.30
N ARG A 15 -53.06 14.71 -50.91
CA ARG A 15 -52.62 14.75 -49.51
C ARG A 15 -51.42 15.67 -49.40
N GLN A 16 -51.56 16.68 -48.54
CA GLN A 16 -50.48 17.55 -48.05
C GLN A 16 -49.39 16.69 -47.38
N GLY A 17 -48.13 16.93 -47.72
CA GLY A 17 -46.96 16.28 -47.14
C GLY A 17 -45.80 17.27 -47.02
N SER A 18 -45.42 17.52 -45.78
CA SER A 18 -44.40 18.45 -45.29
C SER A 18 -42.97 18.07 -45.75
N SER A 19 -42.14 19.07 -46.03
CA SER A 19 -40.67 18.94 -46.10
C SER A 19 -40.03 19.24 -44.74
N PRO A 20 -38.72 19.05 -44.52
CA PRO A 20 -37.86 17.90 -44.79
C PRO A 20 -37.22 17.37 -43.49
N GLY A 21 -36.94 16.05 -43.40
CA GLY A 21 -36.24 15.45 -42.27
C GLY A 21 -34.76 15.78 -42.25
N SER A 22 -34.32 16.53 -41.24
CA SER A 22 -32.93 16.91 -40.99
C SER A 22 -32.06 15.70 -40.62
N ALA A 23 -30.84 15.71 -41.15
CA ALA A 23 -29.73 14.83 -40.82
C ALA A 23 -29.61 14.55 -39.31
N GLY A 24 -29.53 13.26 -38.95
CA GLY A 24 -29.13 12.80 -37.64
C GLY A 24 -27.66 13.15 -37.39
N GLY A 25 -27.42 14.20 -36.62
CA GLY A 25 -26.10 14.49 -36.06
C GLY A 25 -25.68 13.41 -35.05
N PRO A 26 -24.37 13.24 -34.78
CA PRO A 26 -23.86 12.21 -33.90
C PRO A 26 -24.46 12.34 -32.50
N SER A 27 -24.86 11.21 -31.91
CA SER A 27 -25.38 11.16 -30.54
C SER A 27 -24.40 11.86 -29.60
N ARG A 28 -24.86 12.92 -28.94
CA ARG A 28 -24.14 13.55 -27.83
C ARG A 28 -23.78 12.43 -26.84
N GLY A 29 -22.49 12.17 -26.68
CA GLY A 29 -21.99 11.15 -25.76
C GLY A 29 -22.61 11.34 -24.38
N ALA A 30 -22.91 10.23 -23.70
CA ALA A 30 -23.46 10.27 -22.36
C ALA A 30 -22.62 11.20 -21.47
N PRO A 31 -23.24 12.07 -20.65
CA PRO A 31 -22.50 12.94 -19.76
C PRO A 31 -21.64 12.07 -18.84
N PHE A 32 -20.34 12.41 -18.74
CA PHE A 32 -19.47 11.80 -17.74
C PHE A 32 -20.14 11.94 -16.36
N GLU A 33 -20.35 10.82 -15.67
CA GLU A 33 -20.86 10.85 -14.31
C GLU A 33 -19.92 11.64 -13.41
N ARG A 34 -20.50 12.39 -12.47
CA ARG A 34 -19.71 13.17 -11.51
C ARG A 34 -18.95 12.20 -10.62
N PHE A 35 -17.62 12.28 -10.67
CA PHE A 35 -16.76 11.56 -9.73
C PHE A 35 -16.94 12.10 -8.31
N VAL A 36 -17.16 11.20 -7.35
CA VAL A 36 -17.19 11.48 -5.92
C VAL A 36 -16.13 10.61 -5.27
N PRO A 37 -15.11 11.20 -4.62
CA PRO A 37 -14.06 10.41 -3.96
C PRO A 37 -14.62 9.71 -2.73
N ASP A 38 -14.22 8.44 -2.56
CA ASP A 38 -14.37 7.72 -1.31
C ASP A 38 -13.06 7.82 -0.52
N LEU A 39 -13.15 8.28 0.72
CA LEU A 39 -12.01 8.50 1.61
C LEU A 39 -11.97 7.50 2.77
N LEU A 40 -12.91 6.56 2.80
CA LEU A 40 -12.99 5.52 3.82
C LEU A 40 -12.24 4.28 3.34
N GLU A 41 -11.59 3.62 4.29
CA GLU A 41 -11.12 2.26 4.11
C GLU A 41 -12.27 1.29 4.29
N HIS A 42 -12.26 0.18 3.55
CA HIS A 42 -13.32 -0.83 3.57
C HIS A 42 -12.75 -2.20 3.92
N GLY A 43 -13.48 -2.93 4.76
CA GLY A 43 -13.18 -4.31 5.14
C GLY A 43 -14.21 -5.29 4.60
N GLY A 44 -14.03 -6.58 4.91
CA GLY A 44 -15.08 -7.56 4.65
C GLY A 44 -16.31 -7.29 5.52
N PRO A 45 -17.51 -7.78 5.18
CA PRO A 45 -18.67 -7.61 6.05
C PRO A 45 -18.51 -8.40 7.35
N ARG A 46 -18.88 -7.79 8.49
CA ARG A 46 -18.90 -8.45 9.81
C ARG A 46 -20.34 -8.64 10.25
N SER A 47 -20.76 -9.89 10.43
CA SER A 47 -22.16 -10.22 10.73
C SER A 47 -23.17 -9.65 9.72
N GLY A 48 -22.77 -9.55 8.44
CA GLY A 48 -23.58 -8.99 7.35
C GLY A 48 -23.48 -7.49 7.17
N GLU A 49 -22.87 -6.76 8.12
CA GLU A 49 -22.74 -5.31 8.07
C GLU A 49 -21.41 -4.89 7.41
N PRO A 50 -21.42 -3.91 6.48
CA PRO A 50 -20.19 -3.33 5.94
C PRO A 50 -19.31 -2.71 7.01
N GLN A 51 -17.99 -2.89 6.89
CA GLN A 51 -17.00 -2.24 7.74
C GLN A 51 -16.38 -1.06 7.01
N THR A 52 -16.37 0.12 7.64
CA THR A 52 -15.66 1.31 7.12
C THR A 52 -14.83 1.99 8.19
N LEU A 53 -13.72 2.62 7.81
CA LEU A 53 -12.85 3.33 8.73
C LEU A 53 -12.24 4.58 8.10
N GLY A 54 -12.33 5.73 8.79
CA GLY A 54 -11.71 7.00 8.35
C GLY A 54 -10.31 7.25 8.93
N ARG A 55 -9.82 6.35 9.79
CA ARG A 55 -8.48 6.39 10.41
C ARG A 55 -7.52 5.47 9.66
N ARG A 56 -6.22 5.77 9.74
CA ARG A 56 -5.13 4.98 9.15
C ARG A 56 -3.87 5.17 9.98
N LEU A 57 -2.97 4.21 9.89
CA LEU A 57 -1.64 4.30 10.48
C LEU A 57 -0.65 4.76 9.41
N PHE A 58 0.07 5.83 9.67
CA PHE A 58 1.22 6.27 8.90
C PHE A 58 2.50 5.65 9.45
N VAL A 59 3.38 5.23 8.56
CA VAL A 59 4.67 4.61 8.89
C VAL A 59 5.75 5.28 8.06
N GLN A 60 6.79 5.77 8.73
CA GLN A 60 7.92 6.44 8.11
C GLN A 60 9.24 5.77 8.51
N LEU A 61 10.05 5.37 7.54
CA LEU A 61 11.42 4.93 7.72
C LEU A 61 12.38 6.01 7.22
N GLN A 62 13.29 6.45 8.09
CA GLN A 62 14.43 7.29 7.73
C GLN A 62 15.72 6.52 7.99
N VAL A 63 16.66 6.57 7.06
CA VAL A 63 17.92 5.82 7.15
C VAL A 63 19.09 6.79 7.09
N PHE A 64 20.09 6.52 7.91
CA PHE A 64 21.30 7.31 8.04
C PHE A 64 22.54 6.41 7.96
N THR A 65 23.68 7.01 7.64
CA THR A 65 25.02 6.41 7.72
C THR A 65 25.95 7.26 8.59
N GLY A 66 27.15 6.74 8.86
CA GLY A 66 28.13 7.36 9.75
C GLY A 66 27.89 7.09 11.24
N CYS A 67 26.96 6.20 11.57
CA CYS A 67 26.68 5.76 12.93
C CYS A 67 27.70 4.70 13.36
N LEU A 68 28.70 5.09 14.15
CA LEU A 68 29.69 4.16 14.72
C LEU A 68 29.20 3.51 16.02
N ASP A 69 28.33 4.20 16.75
CA ASP A 69 27.67 3.73 17.96
C ASP A 69 26.18 4.10 17.88
N PRO A 70 25.26 3.12 17.85
CA PRO A 70 23.83 3.38 17.78
C PRO A 70 23.23 3.81 19.13
N THR A 71 23.96 3.72 20.24
CA THR A 71 23.44 3.97 21.59
C THR A 71 22.81 5.37 21.74
N PRO A 72 23.45 6.48 21.30
CA PRO A 72 22.84 7.80 21.42
C PRO A 72 21.54 7.95 20.61
N ALA A 73 21.44 7.30 19.44
CA ALA A 73 20.23 7.30 18.64
C ALA A 73 19.12 6.48 19.31
N ILE A 74 19.47 5.33 19.88
CA ILE A 74 18.54 4.50 20.66
C ILE A 74 17.99 5.26 21.87
N ASP A 75 18.85 5.94 22.62
CA ASP A 75 18.45 6.70 23.81
C ASP A 75 17.54 7.87 23.44
N ALA A 76 17.89 8.64 22.39
CA ALA A 76 17.04 9.73 21.89
C ALA A 76 15.65 9.23 21.44
N VAL A 77 15.61 8.10 20.72
CA VAL A 77 14.34 7.49 20.29
C VAL A 77 13.54 7.02 21.50
N ARG A 78 14.18 6.40 22.50
CA ARG A 78 13.51 5.95 23.73
C ARG A 78 12.94 7.12 24.52
N GLU A 79 13.70 8.20 24.68
CA GLU A 79 13.30 9.41 25.41
C GLU A 79 12.18 10.19 24.71
N SER A 80 12.06 10.06 23.38
CA SER A 80 10.98 10.71 22.62
C SER A 80 9.58 10.22 22.97
N GLY A 81 9.46 8.99 23.51
CA GLY A 81 8.16 8.35 23.78
C GLY A 81 7.34 8.01 22.53
N LEU A 82 7.90 8.16 21.33
CA LEU A 82 7.24 7.83 20.07
C LEU A 82 7.16 6.31 19.87
N GLU A 83 6.12 5.86 19.16
CA GLU A 83 6.06 4.48 18.66
C GLU A 83 7.12 4.31 17.56
N ALA A 84 8.24 3.70 17.91
CA ALA A 84 9.43 3.69 17.06
C ALA A 84 10.24 2.39 17.12
N VAL A 85 11.03 2.17 16.07
CA VAL A 85 12.02 1.08 15.99
C VAL A 85 13.35 1.65 15.49
N VAL A 86 14.45 1.21 16.08
CA VAL A 86 15.81 1.49 15.56
C VAL A 86 16.39 0.19 15.02
N TYR A 87 16.85 0.24 13.78
CA TYR A 87 17.48 -0.87 13.07
C TYR A 87 18.96 -0.59 12.82
N ALA A 88 19.83 -1.55 13.11
CA ALA A 88 21.18 -1.58 12.51
C ALA A 88 21.08 -2.06 11.05
N ASN A 89 21.63 -1.32 10.11
CA ASN A 89 21.59 -1.65 8.69
C ASN A 89 22.60 -2.76 8.37
N LEU A 90 22.17 -3.79 7.63
CA LEU A 90 23.05 -4.89 7.23
C LEU A 90 23.84 -4.62 5.96
N ASN A 91 23.34 -3.74 5.09
CA ASN A 91 24.01 -3.39 3.84
C ASN A 91 25.00 -2.23 4.02
N ASP A 92 25.00 -1.58 5.20
CA ASP A 92 25.93 -0.53 5.59
C ASP A 92 26.33 -0.74 7.06
N PRO A 93 27.58 -1.15 7.35
CA PRO A 93 28.07 -1.34 8.71
C PRO A 93 28.03 -0.09 9.61
N ARG A 94 27.84 1.11 9.03
CA ARG A 94 27.68 2.39 9.75
C ARG A 94 26.26 2.92 9.64
N GLY A 95 25.33 2.10 9.15
CA GLY A 95 23.98 2.50 8.84
C GLY A 95 23.01 2.23 9.99
N VAL A 96 22.08 3.14 10.20
CA VAL A 96 20.97 3.00 11.15
C VAL A 96 19.67 3.45 10.49
N GLY A 97 18.59 2.71 10.73
CA GLY A 97 17.23 3.08 10.31
C GLY A 97 16.36 3.42 11.52
N VAL A 98 15.58 4.48 11.43
CA VAL A 98 14.56 4.86 12.43
C VAL A 98 13.19 4.76 11.77
N LEU A 99 12.36 3.86 12.29
CA LEU A 99 10.97 3.68 11.89
C LEU A 99 10.08 4.39 12.91
N LEU A 100 9.13 5.20 12.44
CA LEU A 100 8.10 5.85 13.24
C LEU A 100 6.72 5.39 12.80
N LEU A 101 5.81 5.17 13.75
CA LEU A 101 4.41 4.82 13.49
C LEU A 101 3.49 5.82 14.19
N THR A 102 2.46 6.30 13.51
CA THR A 102 1.49 7.24 14.09
C THR A 102 0.18 7.27 13.30
N GLU A 103 -0.94 7.46 13.96
CA GLU A 103 -2.21 7.75 13.26
C GLU A 103 -2.30 9.22 12.85
N GLU A 104 -1.58 10.09 13.54
CA GLU A 104 -1.59 11.53 13.32
C GLU A 104 -0.36 11.95 12.53
N PRO A 105 -0.49 12.32 11.24
CA PRO A 105 0.65 12.62 10.38
C PRO A 105 1.40 13.88 10.82
N ALA A 106 0.76 14.78 11.57
CA ALA A 106 1.42 15.94 12.18
C ALA A 106 2.58 15.53 13.12
N VAL A 107 2.45 14.38 13.80
CA VAL A 107 3.52 13.84 14.65
C VAL A 107 4.81 13.62 13.85
N LEU A 108 4.74 13.18 12.60
CA LEU A 108 5.92 13.00 11.75
C LEU A 108 6.59 14.34 11.38
N ALA A 109 5.80 15.40 11.21
CA ALA A 109 6.27 16.74 10.85
C ALA A 109 6.73 17.57 12.05
N GLU A 110 6.32 17.20 13.27
CA GLU A 110 6.60 17.87 14.54
C GLU A 110 7.54 17.01 15.40
N ALA A 111 7.03 16.27 16.38
CA ALA A 111 7.85 15.49 17.32
C ALA A 111 8.82 14.51 16.63
N GLY A 112 8.39 13.85 15.55
CA GLY A 112 9.25 12.99 14.73
C GLY A 112 10.37 13.79 14.04
N ARG A 113 10.05 14.98 13.52
CA ARG A 113 11.06 15.88 12.95
C ARG A 113 12.03 16.39 14.01
N GLU A 114 11.56 16.74 15.20
CA GLU A 114 12.39 17.16 16.33
C GLU A 114 13.37 16.05 16.73
N LEU A 115 12.89 14.80 16.82
CA LEU A 115 13.72 13.63 17.06
C LEU A 115 14.80 13.47 15.98
N LEU A 116 14.43 13.50 14.69
CA LEU A 116 15.37 13.33 13.58
C LEU A 116 16.39 14.48 13.47
N LEU A 117 16.08 15.65 14.03
CA LEU A 117 16.98 16.80 14.13
C LEU A 117 17.73 16.87 15.47
N ALA A 118 17.50 15.94 16.39
CA ALA A 118 18.21 15.90 17.66
C ALA A 118 19.71 15.62 17.44
N PRO A 119 20.62 16.08 18.32
CA PRO A 119 22.07 15.94 18.13
C PRO A 119 22.55 14.51 17.82
N ALA A 120 21.88 13.50 18.37
CA ALA A 120 22.20 12.08 18.15
C ALA A 120 22.00 11.62 16.70
N LEU A 121 21.05 12.21 15.97
CA LEU A 121 20.70 11.85 14.59
C LEU A 121 21.18 12.91 13.58
N ALA A 122 21.16 14.19 13.95
CA ALA A 122 21.61 15.29 13.11
C ALA A 122 23.11 15.25 12.77
N ALA A 123 23.93 14.57 13.58
CA ALA A 123 25.34 14.32 13.29
C ALA A 123 25.56 13.23 12.23
N LEU A 124 24.54 12.43 11.91
CA LEU A 124 24.61 11.36 10.93
C LEU A 124 24.28 11.88 9.53
N THR A 125 24.66 11.13 8.50
CA THR A 125 24.37 11.49 7.11
C THR A 125 23.11 10.76 6.64
N PRO A 126 22.03 11.44 6.22
CA PRO A 126 20.84 10.76 5.71
C PRO A 126 21.14 10.02 4.39
N LEU A 127 20.44 8.90 4.16
CA LEU A 127 20.42 8.14 2.92
C LEU A 127 19.01 8.20 2.29
N PRO A 128 18.70 9.26 1.51
CA PRO A 128 17.34 9.53 1.05
C PRO A 128 16.74 8.45 0.16
N ASP A 129 17.57 7.63 -0.51
CA ASP A 129 17.09 6.52 -1.33
C ASP A 129 16.40 5.42 -0.52
N PHE A 130 16.61 5.38 0.81
CA PHE A 130 15.90 4.47 1.72
C PHE A 130 14.80 5.17 2.52
N ALA A 131 14.51 6.45 2.27
CA ALA A 131 13.40 7.12 2.92
C ALA A 131 12.08 6.53 2.40
N MET A 132 11.25 5.99 3.28
CA MET A 132 9.98 5.38 2.92
C MET A 132 8.87 5.95 3.78
N LEU A 133 7.76 6.36 3.16
CA LEU A 133 6.56 6.83 3.85
C LEU A 133 5.35 6.15 3.22
N GLY A 134 4.49 5.57 4.06
CA GLY A 134 3.24 4.99 3.60
C GLY A 134 2.17 5.02 4.68
N ARG A 135 0.96 4.65 4.29
CA ARG A 135 -0.20 4.49 5.18
C ARG A 135 -0.81 3.11 5.03
N THR A 136 -1.39 2.58 6.10
CA THR A 136 -2.21 1.36 6.01
C THR A 136 -3.47 1.62 5.15
N TYR A 137 -3.96 0.55 4.55
CA TYR A 137 -5.07 0.56 3.59
C TYR A 137 -5.85 -0.76 3.68
N GLY A 138 -7.15 -0.72 3.36
CA GLY A 138 -8.02 -1.90 3.33
C GLY A 138 -7.98 -2.58 1.96
N SER A 139 -8.13 -3.91 1.94
CA SER A 139 -8.31 -4.66 0.69
C SER A 139 -9.77 -5.05 0.44
N GLY A 140 -10.69 -4.63 1.31
CA GLY A 140 -12.11 -5.00 1.28
C GLY A 140 -12.40 -6.41 1.77
N ARG A 141 -11.43 -7.09 2.41
CA ARG A 141 -11.51 -8.51 2.79
C ARG A 141 -11.13 -8.78 4.24
N GLU A 142 -10.70 -7.76 4.96
CA GLU A 142 -10.28 -7.83 6.35
C GLU A 142 -11.44 -8.28 7.23
N VAL A 143 -11.22 -9.29 8.09
CA VAL A 143 -12.22 -9.79 9.04
C VAL A 143 -12.52 -8.74 10.11
N ASP A 144 -11.46 -8.10 10.63
CA ASP A 144 -11.55 -6.96 11.52
C ASP A 144 -10.76 -5.79 10.91
N LEU A 145 -11.48 -4.83 10.33
CA LEU A 145 -10.87 -3.73 9.60
C LEU A 145 -10.04 -2.83 10.52
N GLU A 146 -10.55 -2.50 11.71
CA GLU A 146 -9.84 -1.61 12.63
C GLU A 146 -8.55 -2.24 13.13
N ASP A 147 -8.60 -3.53 13.48
CA ASP A 147 -7.41 -4.27 13.86
C ASP A 147 -6.36 -4.28 12.74
N PHE A 148 -6.77 -4.59 11.52
CA PHE A 148 -5.88 -4.66 10.37
C PHE A 148 -5.23 -3.30 10.06
N ILE A 149 -6.01 -2.22 10.08
CA ILE A 149 -5.57 -0.88 9.69
C ILE A 149 -4.73 -0.21 10.78
N LEU A 150 -5.08 -0.37 12.06
CA LEU A 150 -4.48 0.41 13.14
C LEU A 150 -3.56 -0.39 14.06
N ARG A 151 -3.76 -1.71 14.20
CA ARG A 151 -3.14 -2.48 15.30
C ARG A 151 -2.14 -3.51 14.80
N LYS A 152 -2.45 -4.24 13.72
CA LYS A 152 -1.61 -5.32 13.17
C LYS A 152 -0.17 -4.85 12.90
N ALA A 153 -0.01 -3.73 12.19
CA ALA A 153 1.31 -3.21 11.85
C ALA A 153 2.13 -2.81 13.09
N ARG A 154 1.48 -2.23 14.12
CA ARG A 154 2.12 -1.90 15.40
C ARG A 154 2.56 -3.16 16.14
N ARG A 155 1.68 -4.16 16.25
CA ARG A 155 2.04 -5.46 16.84
C ARG A 155 3.24 -6.07 16.14
N HIS A 156 3.30 -5.99 14.81
CA HIS A 156 4.42 -6.55 14.06
C HIS A 156 5.72 -5.76 14.23
N ALA A 157 5.69 -4.43 14.11
CA ALA A 157 6.89 -3.60 14.21
C ALA A 157 7.48 -3.56 15.63
N LEU A 158 6.62 -3.55 16.65
CA LEU A 158 7.00 -3.39 18.05
C LEU A 158 7.12 -4.72 18.81
N ASN A 159 6.97 -5.87 18.14
CA ASN A 159 7.15 -7.18 18.77
C ASN A 159 8.65 -7.46 19.02
N PRO A 160 9.10 -7.65 20.27
CA PRO A 160 10.51 -7.90 20.58
C PRO A 160 11.08 -9.19 19.97
N ALA A 161 10.23 -10.12 19.52
CA ALA A 161 10.67 -11.33 18.80
C ALA A 161 10.98 -11.06 17.32
N HIS A 162 10.42 -9.99 16.72
CA HIS A 162 10.65 -9.62 15.32
C HIS A 162 11.93 -8.81 15.18
N VAL A 163 13.07 -9.47 15.43
CA VAL A 163 14.39 -8.83 15.46
C VAL A 163 14.96 -8.54 14.08
N TRP A 164 14.38 -9.10 13.00
CA TRP A 164 14.78 -8.83 11.62
C TRP A 164 13.66 -8.17 10.83
N ALA A 165 14.02 -7.24 9.96
CA ALA A 165 13.10 -6.61 9.03
C ALA A 165 13.74 -6.38 7.65
N ILE A 166 12.95 -6.57 6.59
CA ILE A 166 13.27 -6.18 5.22
C ILE A 166 12.21 -5.16 4.78
N TRP A 167 12.65 -3.93 4.51
CA TRP A 167 11.80 -2.83 4.04
C TRP A 167 12.13 -2.49 2.59
N TYR A 168 11.10 -2.31 1.76
CA TYR A 168 11.29 -1.93 0.36
C TYR A 168 10.03 -1.29 -0.22
N PRO A 169 10.18 -0.27 -1.08
CA PRO A 169 9.08 0.24 -1.87
C PRO A 169 8.86 -0.66 -3.09
N LEU A 170 7.67 -0.56 -3.67
CA LEU A 170 7.20 -1.42 -4.73
C LEU A 170 6.25 -0.65 -5.65
N ARG A 171 6.46 -0.79 -6.96
CA ARG A 171 5.59 -0.24 -8.00
C ARG A 171 5.09 -1.34 -8.92
N ARG A 172 3.77 -1.40 -9.09
CA ARG A 172 3.14 -2.29 -10.06
C ARG A 172 3.16 -1.67 -11.45
N ALA A 173 3.16 -2.51 -12.47
CA ALA A 173 2.89 -2.08 -13.84
C ALA A 173 1.43 -1.63 -13.96
N GLY A 174 1.20 -0.45 -14.52
CA GLY A 174 -0.16 0.10 -14.69
C GLY A 174 -1.12 -0.77 -15.51
N ALA A 175 -0.60 -1.73 -16.28
CA ALA A 175 -1.41 -2.74 -16.97
C ALA A 175 -2.25 -3.59 -16.01
N PHE A 176 -1.76 -3.86 -14.79
CA PHE A 176 -2.52 -4.60 -13.78
C PHE A 176 -3.81 -3.87 -13.41
N ASN A 177 -3.76 -2.56 -13.25
CA ASN A 177 -4.91 -1.74 -12.84
C ASN A 177 -6.01 -1.69 -13.92
N ARG A 178 -5.73 -2.18 -15.14
CA ARG A 178 -6.70 -2.29 -16.25
C ARG A 178 -7.27 -3.70 -16.42
N LEU A 179 -6.79 -4.68 -15.66
CA LEU A 179 -7.37 -6.03 -15.64
C LEU A 179 -8.77 -6.00 -15.06
N ASP A 180 -9.60 -6.95 -15.47
CA ASP A 180 -10.89 -7.20 -14.83
C ASP A 180 -10.70 -7.52 -13.33
N PRO A 181 -11.58 -7.02 -12.43
CA PRO A 181 -11.45 -7.25 -10.99
C PRO A 181 -11.34 -8.73 -10.59
N GLY A 182 -12.01 -9.64 -11.31
CA GLY A 182 -11.91 -11.08 -11.07
C GLY A 182 -10.52 -11.63 -11.37
N GLU A 183 -9.87 -11.14 -12.44
CA GLU A 183 -8.50 -11.52 -12.77
C GLU A 183 -7.50 -10.97 -11.75
N GLN A 184 -7.63 -9.70 -11.36
CA GLN A 184 -6.81 -9.11 -10.28
C GLN A 184 -6.95 -9.95 -9.00
N GLY A 185 -8.18 -10.32 -8.64
CA GLY A 185 -8.47 -11.15 -7.48
C GLY A 185 -7.76 -12.51 -7.51
N ARG A 186 -7.75 -13.19 -8.66
CA ARG A 186 -7.06 -14.48 -8.84
C ARG A 186 -5.54 -14.35 -8.73
N ILE A 187 -4.95 -13.34 -9.38
CA ILE A 187 -3.50 -13.08 -9.33
C ILE A 187 -3.05 -12.75 -7.90
N MET A 188 -3.80 -11.89 -7.21
CA MET A 188 -3.51 -11.56 -5.81
C MET A 188 -3.76 -12.74 -4.88
N GLY A 189 -4.74 -13.59 -5.17
CA GLY A 189 -5.01 -14.82 -4.42
C GLY A 189 -3.83 -15.80 -4.46
N GLU A 190 -3.26 -16.02 -5.65
CA GLU A 190 -2.04 -16.81 -5.85
C GLU A 190 -0.88 -16.29 -5.01
N HIS A 191 -0.62 -14.98 -5.08
CA HIS A 191 0.45 -14.34 -4.30
C HIS A 191 0.19 -14.43 -2.78
N ALA A 192 -1.05 -14.18 -2.35
CA ALA A 192 -1.42 -14.20 -0.93
C ALA A 192 -1.32 -15.60 -0.32
N MET A 193 -1.48 -16.68 -1.09
CA MET A 193 -1.31 -18.05 -0.56
C MET A 193 0.09 -18.28 -0.01
N ILE A 194 1.13 -17.84 -0.72
CA ILE A 194 2.51 -17.96 -0.24
C ILE A 194 2.69 -17.14 1.03
N GLY A 195 2.21 -15.90 1.05
CA GLY A 195 2.34 -15.02 2.22
C GLY A 195 1.67 -15.60 3.46
N ARG A 196 0.44 -16.12 3.32
CA ARG A 196 -0.26 -16.82 4.40
C ARG A 196 0.51 -18.04 4.90
N GLY A 197 1.05 -18.86 4.00
CA GLY A 197 1.82 -20.04 4.40
C GLY A 197 3.03 -19.71 5.28
N TYR A 198 3.74 -18.61 5.02
CA TYR A 198 4.83 -18.15 5.88
C TYR A 198 4.33 -17.54 7.21
N GLY A 199 3.21 -16.83 7.18
CA GLY A 199 2.59 -16.26 8.39
C GLY A 199 2.06 -17.31 9.35
N GLU A 200 1.27 -18.27 8.85
CA GLU A 200 0.71 -19.38 9.63
C GLU A 200 1.79 -20.28 10.22
N ALA A 201 2.91 -20.45 9.53
CA ALA A 201 4.06 -21.18 10.03
C ALA A 201 4.93 -20.37 11.03
N GLY A 202 4.59 -19.11 11.28
CA GLY A 202 5.31 -18.23 12.20
C GLY A 202 6.67 -17.75 11.69
N TYR A 203 6.94 -17.86 10.39
CA TYR A 203 8.24 -17.49 9.80
C TYR A 203 8.34 -16.03 9.41
N ALA A 204 7.22 -15.38 9.08
CA ALA A 204 7.22 -13.99 8.64
C ALA A 204 5.90 -13.29 8.98
N ALA A 205 6.02 -12.03 9.38
CA ALA A 205 4.92 -11.10 9.52
C ALA A 205 5.04 -10.00 8.45
N ASP A 206 3.90 -9.55 7.91
CA ASP A 206 3.85 -8.48 6.92
C ASP A 206 3.34 -7.15 7.52
N ILE A 207 3.91 -6.06 7.02
CA ILE A 207 3.35 -4.71 7.08
C ILE A 207 3.20 -4.25 5.64
N ARG A 208 1.97 -3.91 5.24
CA ARG A 208 1.65 -3.46 3.89
C ARG A 208 1.11 -2.04 3.97
N LEU A 209 1.72 -1.15 3.20
CA LEU A 209 1.38 0.26 3.16
C LEU A 209 1.19 0.68 1.70
N GLU A 210 0.28 1.60 1.46
CA GLU A 210 0.20 2.37 0.22
C GLU A 210 0.98 3.67 0.36
N CYS A 211 1.63 4.08 -0.72
CA CYS A 211 2.42 5.32 -0.78
C CYS A 211 2.18 6.15 -2.05
N HIS A 212 1.03 5.95 -2.72
CA HIS A 212 0.58 6.78 -3.85
C HIS A 212 0.66 8.28 -3.51
N GLY A 213 1.49 9.03 -4.24
CA GLY A 213 1.72 10.46 -4.02
C GLY A 213 2.46 10.82 -2.72
N LEU A 214 2.94 9.84 -1.95
CA LEU A 214 3.73 10.01 -0.73
C LEU A 214 5.21 9.67 -0.96
N ASP A 215 5.48 8.73 -1.85
CA ASP A 215 6.83 8.26 -2.17
C ASP A 215 7.54 9.17 -3.19
N ARG A 216 8.82 9.46 -2.97
CA ARG A 216 9.63 10.32 -3.86
C ARG A 216 9.69 9.77 -5.28
N ASP A 217 9.80 8.45 -5.39
CA ASP A 217 10.00 7.75 -6.65
C ASP A 217 8.68 7.17 -7.14
N ASP A 218 7.52 7.74 -6.76
CA ASP A 218 6.18 7.36 -7.22
C ASP A 218 5.94 5.83 -7.17
N ASN A 219 6.39 5.20 -6.08
CA ASN A 219 6.01 3.84 -5.76
C ASN A 219 4.55 3.79 -5.28
N GLU A 220 3.92 2.62 -5.42
CA GLU A 220 2.53 2.42 -5.02
C GLU A 220 2.43 1.86 -3.60
N PHE A 221 3.42 1.06 -3.20
CA PHE A 221 3.44 0.38 -1.91
C PHE A 221 4.79 0.48 -1.21
N VAL A 222 4.76 0.43 0.13
CA VAL A 222 5.92 0.12 0.98
C VAL A 222 5.61 -1.14 1.76
N LEU A 223 6.53 -2.11 1.70
CA LEU A 223 6.39 -3.40 2.37
C LEU A 223 7.46 -3.56 3.45
N GLY A 224 7.03 -4.05 4.61
CA GLY A 224 7.90 -4.54 5.68
C GLY A 224 7.66 -6.03 5.88
N ILE A 225 8.71 -6.85 5.77
CA ILE A 225 8.68 -8.28 6.09
C ILE A 225 9.53 -8.49 7.33
N LEU A 226 8.92 -8.95 8.42
CA LEU A 226 9.53 -9.00 9.75
C LEU A 226 9.50 -10.42 10.34
N GLY A 227 10.46 -10.76 11.19
CA GLY A 227 10.47 -12.06 11.87
C GLY A 227 11.68 -12.30 12.76
N THR A 228 11.76 -13.53 13.29
CA THR A 228 12.82 -13.98 14.22
C THR A 228 14.15 -14.26 13.53
N ASP A 229 14.10 -14.66 12.26
CA ASP A 229 15.25 -15.09 11.48
C ASP A 229 15.25 -14.43 10.10
N LEU A 230 16.42 -14.00 9.63
CA LEU A 230 16.53 -13.33 8.32
C LEU A 230 16.28 -14.27 7.14
N HIS A 231 16.67 -15.54 7.25
CA HIS A 231 16.61 -16.48 6.13
C HIS A 231 15.18 -16.73 5.62
N PRO A 232 14.18 -17.04 6.49
CA PRO A 232 12.81 -17.18 6.03
C PRO A 232 12.23 -15.94 5.36
N LEU A 233 12.58 -14.72 5.83
CA LEU A 233 12.11 -13.47 5.20
C LEU A 233 12.66 -13.33 3.77
N SER A 234 13.96 -13.60 3.59
CA SER A 234 14.58 -13.61 2.26
C SER A 234 13.99 -14.69 1.36
N LYS A 235 13.75 -15.89 1.91
CA LYS A 235 13.18 -17.02 1.18
C LYS A 235 11.73 -16.78 0.77
N LEU A 236 10.92 -16.13 1.61
CA LEU A 236 9.57 -15.65 1.26
C LEU A 236 9.62 -14.76 0.03
N ILE A 237 10.48 -13.73 0.02
CA ILE A 237 10.64 -12.82 -1.13
C ILE A 237 11.07 -13.59 -2.38
N LYS A 238 11.97 -14.58 -2.24
CA LYS A 238 12.38 -15.48 -3.34
C LYS A 238 11.21 -16.27 -3.90
N ASP A 239 10.38 -16.88 -3.06
CA ASP A 239 9.25 -17.72 -3.52
C ASP A 239 8.18 -16.88 -4.21
N MET A 240 7.92 -15.68 -3.70
CA MET A 240 7.00 -14.72 -4.31
C MET A 240 7.39 -14.35 -5.75
N ARG A 241 8.67 -14.45 -6.14
CA ARG A 241 9.12 -14.18 -7.51
C ARG A 241 8.40 -15.02 -8.54
N SER A 242 8.04 -16.26 -8.20
CA SER A 242 7.37 -17.19 -9.13
C SER A 242 5.92 -16.80 -9.42
N THR A 243 5.32 -15.90 -8.62
CA THR A 243 3.92 -15.53 -8.77
C THR A 243 3.70 -14.63 -9.98
N ARG A 244 2.54 -14.74 -10.65
CA ARG A 244 2.18 -13.82 -11.75
C ARG A 244 2.25 -12.36 -11.31
N GLN A 245 1.81 -12.06 -10.10
CA GLN A 245 1.87 -10.72 -9.53
C GLN A 245 3.28 -10.11 -9.59
N THR A 246 4.29 -10.90 -9.24
CA THR A 246 5.67 -10.41 -9.18
C THR A 246 6.39 -10.56 -10.52
N SER A 247 6.15 -11.63 -11.26
CA SER A 247 6.84 -11.90 -12.54
C SER A 247 6.30 -11.10 -13.72
N GLU A 248 4.99 -10.83 -13.77
CA GLU A 248 4.35 -10.17 -14.92
C GLU A 248 4.03 -8.69 -14.65
N PHE A 249 3.64 -8.38 -13.41
CA PHE A 249 3.04 -7.07 -13.09
C PHE A 249 3.90 -6.21 -12.17
N MET A 250 5.14 -6.59 -11.88
CA MET A 250 6.05 -5.75 -11.11
C MET A 250 6.89 -4.87 -12.02
N GLN A 251 6.84 -3.55 -11.82
CA GLN A 251 7.66 -2.60 -12.57
C GLN A 251 8.97 -2.30 -11.85
N ALA A 252 8.90 -2.01 -10.55
CA ALA A 252 10.06 -1.66 -9.74
C ALA A 252 9.90 -2.20 -8.31
N MET A 253 11.03 -2.51 -7.68
CA MET A 253 11.06 -3.07 -6.34
C MET A 253 12.41 -2.80 -5.70
N GLY A 254 12.37 -2.17 -4.54
CA GLY A 254 13.55 -1.67 -3.86
C GLY A 254 13.81 -0.17 -4.12
N PRO A 255 14.86 0.39 -3.50
CA PRO A 255 15.94 -0.34 -2.83
C PRO A 255 15.50 -1.07 -1.55
N PHE A 256 16.18 -2.18 -1.25
CA PHE A 256 15.90 -3.00 -0.07
C PHE A 256 16.76 -2.55 1.11
N PHE A 257 16.10 -2.06 2.16
CA PHE A 257 16.72 -1.89 3.47
C PHE A 257 16.58 -3.19 4.26
N VAL A 258 17.70 -3.71 4.79
CA VAL A 258 17.72 -4.91 5.62
C VAL A 258 18.23 -4.51 7.00
N GLY A 259 17.40 -4.66 8.02
CA GLY A 259 17.66 -4.17 9.36
C GLY A 259 17.58 -5.26 10.42
N ARG A 260 18.48 -5.22 11.39
CA ARG A 260 18.32 -5.89 12.68
C ARG A 260 17.82 -4.90 13.71
N ALA A 261 16.70 -5.16 14.37
CA ALA A 261 16.20 -4.30 15.43
C ALA A 261 17.22 -4.27 16.59
N VAL A 262 17.63 -3.06 16.97
CA VAL A 262 18.48 -2.78 18.14
C VAL A 262 17.71 -2.03 19.24
N TYR A 263 16.54 -1.49 18.90
CA TYR A 263 15.55 -0.99 19.84
C TYR A 263 14.15 -1.08 19.23
N GLN A 264 13.16 -1.45 20.03
CA GLN A 264 11.74 -1.39 19.69
C GLN A 264 11.02 -0.74 20.87
N ALA A 265 10.21 0.26 20.61
CA ALA A 265 9.38 0.87 21.64
C ALA A 265 8.37 -0.16 22.18
N PRO A 266 7.93 -0.06 23.45
CA PRO A 266 6.87 -0.91 23.98
C PRO A 266 5.62 -0.79 23.12
N CYS A 267 5.03 -1.93 22.74
CA CYS A 267 3.75 -1.94 22.05
C CYS A 267 2.65 -1.47 23.02
N PRO A 268 1.79 -0.49 22.66
CA PRO A 268 0.73 -0.01 23.55
C PRO A 268 -0.21 -1.15 23.99
N GLU A 269 -0.62 -1.18 25.26
CA GLU A 269 -1.51 -2.24 25.78
C GLU A 269 -2.84 -2.34 25.02
N SER A 270 -3.38 -1.19 24.58
CA SER A 270 -4.60 -1.11 23.76
C SER A 270 -4.47 -1.86 22.42
N VAL A 271 -3.26 -1.99 21.89
CA VAL A 271 -2.95 -2.70 20.64
C VAL A 271 -2.83 -4.22 20.89
N LEU A 272 -2.34 -4.62 22.06
CA LEU A 272 -2.14 -6.02 22.45
C LEU A 272 -3.44 -6.71 22.88
N ALA A 273 -4.32 -6.00 23.61
CA ALA A 273 -5.58 -6.54 24.13
C ALA A 273 -6.60 -6.96 23.04
N SER A 274 -6.33 -6.63 21.77
CA SER A 274 -7.24 -6.88 20.63
C SER A 274 -6.93 -8.19 19.88
N GLY A 275 -5.93 -8.97 20.31
CA GLY A 275 -5.26 -10.01 19.51
C GLY A 275 -5.93 -11.39 19.37
N ASP A 276 -7.18 -11.59 19.78
CA ASP A 276 -7.86 -12.90 19.71
C ASP A 276 -8.42 -13.28 18.31
N GLY A 277 -8.23 -12.44 17.29
CA GLY A 277 -8.64 -12.71 15.92
C GLY A 277 -7.49 -13.24 15.08
N GLY A 278 -7.40 -14.57 14.96
CA GLY A 278 -6.36 -15.27 14.19
C GLY A 278 -6.25 -14.88 12.71
N TYR A 279 -5.11 -15.29 12.14
CA TYR A 279 -4.66 -15.17 10.75
C TYR A 279 -5.74 -15.40 9.68
#